data_AF-A0A9D1TV84-F1
#
_entry.id   AF-A0A9D1TV84-F1
#
_cell.length_a   1.000
_cell.length_b   1.000
_cell.length_c   1.000
_cell.angle_alpha   90.00
_cell.angle_beta   90.00
_cell.angle_gamma   90.00
#
_symmetry.space_group_name_H-M   'P 1'
#
loop_
_entity.id
_entity.type
_entity.pdbx_description
1 polymer ?
#
loop_
_entity_poly.entity_id
_entity_poly.type
_entity_poly.pdbx_seq_one_letter_code
_entity_poly.pdbx_strand_id
1 'polypeptide(L)'
;RKKRSLTNLEKAEDLIKRYEAFVRRLVTYFKGYIVSYPNVSLDLITQRSLKRIKPFNAGDKGFRDTLLWFNILELAEEHHCVSFISQNTNDFSDSFNNLHPSLLKEVQGKIPRYFEFFYFKNFKEFLTQFSNAQAIKEDLISYALYSNTLYGIDIEKWLEDNLIGLINQIELDYVAWTSIPAWAEAPRIRTVKEILSLSFNWINLKDKQIEFYLEVSLIGNFDCVVFGGFPKEIDYLKQVVHYSKAVERSMPSSCLLCSEGKFLIYFSFDLEIRKINQVEIIYIEDKIQEARDILQEIILEGD
;
A
#
# COMPACT_ATOMS: atom_id res chain seq x y z
N ARG A 1 -19.50 63.79 28.02
CA ARG A 1 -20.54 63.22 27.14
C ARG A 1 -19.96 62.99 25.74
N LYS A 2 -19.59 61.75 25.39
CA LYS A 2 -19.86 61.13 24.08
C LYS A 2 -19.38 59.69 24.13
N LYS A 3 -20.35 58.78 24.21
CA LYS A 3 -20.23 57.36 23.94
C LYS A 3 -19.41 57.19 22.65
N ARG A 4 -18.18 56.66 22.73
CA ARG A 4 -17.58 55.97 21.57
C ARG A 4 -18.29 54.62 21.48
N SER A 5 -19.46 54.66 20.89
CA SER A 5 -20.37 53.55 20.66
C SER A 5 -19.83 52.67 19.52
N LEU A 6 -19.65 51.38 19.81
CA LEU A 6 -20.08 50.25 18.97
C LEU A 6 -19.52 50.07 17.54
N THR A 7 -18.49 50.78 17.07
CA THR A 7 -17.96 50.64 15.70
C THR A 7 -16.79 49.65 15.51
N ASN A 8 -16.45 48.84 16.52
CA ASN A 8 -15.36 47.85 16.41
C ASN A 8 -15.82 46.38 16.41
N LEU A 9 -17.11 46.10 16.58
CA LEU A 9 -17.64 44.73 16.57
C LEU A 9 -17.77 44.16 15.15
N GLU A 10 -18.00 44.99 14.13
CA GLU A 10 -17.98 44.60 12.71
C GLU A 10 -16.60 44.13 12.19
N LYS A 11 -15.52 44.31 12.96
CA LYS A 11 -14.17 43.91 12.51
C LYS A 11 -13.78 42.49 12.87
N ALA A 12 -14.34 41.92 13.93
CA ALA A 12 -13.92 40.60 14.43
C ALA A 12 -14.59 39.46 13.65
N GLU A 13 -15.91 39.53 13.46
CA GLU A 13 -16.67 38.50 12.75
C GLU A 13 -16.23 38.37 11.29
N ASP A 14 -16.01 39.50 10.61
CA ASP A 14 -15.53 39.53 9.23
C ASP A 14 -14.08 39.03 9.11
N LEU A 15 -13.26 39.20 10.14
CA LEU A 15 -11.91 38.66 10.17
C LEU A 15 -11.92 37.15 10.38
N ILE A 16 -12.79 36.66 11.27
CA ILE A 16 -13.00 35.22 11.49
C ILE A 16 -13.48 34.55 10.19
N LYS A 17 -14.49 35.10 9.53
CA LYS A 17 -15.01 34.57 8.25
C LYS A 17 -13.94 34.53 7.17
N ARG A 18 -13.13 35.60 7.05
CA ARG A 18 -12.02 35.65 6.08
C ARG A 18 -10.94 34.63 6.38
N TYR A 19 -10.57 34.46 7.66
CA TYR A 19 -9.59 33.48 8.07
C TYR A 19 -10.09 32.05 7.86
N GLU A 20 -11.35 31.77 8.21
CA GLU A 20 -11.97 30.47 7.94
C GLU A 20 -11.98 30.15 6.44
N ALA A 21 -12.38 31.10 5.59
CA ALA A 21 -12.37 30.92 4.15
C ALA A 21 -10.95 30.67 3.61
N PHE A 22 -9.95 31.36 4.16
CA PHE A 22 -8.54 31.14 3.81
C PHE A 22 -8.08 29.74 4.20
N VAL A 23 -8.36 29.28 5.43
CA VAL A 23 -8.00 27.93 5.89
C VAL A 23 -8.69 26.87 5.05
N ARG A 24 -9.99 27.01 4.76
CA ARG A 24 -10.72 26.07 3.88
C ARG A 24 -10.12 25.99 2.48
N ARG A 25 -9.71 27.12 1.91
CA ARG A 25 -9.02 27.16 0.62
C ARG A 25 -7.67 26.46 0.67
N LEU A 26 -6.87 26.68 1.72
CA LEU A 26 -5.60 25.98 1.90
C LEU A 26 -5.80 24.46 1.99
N VAL A 27 -6.74 24.02 2.83
CA VAL A 27 -7.08 22.60 2.99
C VAL A 27 -7.46 21.99 1.64
N THR A 28 -8.37 22.64 0.91
CA THR A 28 -8.82 22.18 -0.42
C THR A 28 -7.68 22.16 -1.45
N TYR A 29 -6.84 23.21 -1.46
CA TYR A 29 -5.70 23.35 -2.37
C TYR A 29 -4.70 22.19 -2.22
N PHE A 30 -4.45 21.77 -0.97
CA PHE A 30 -3.58 20.63 -0.67
C PHE A 30 -4.32 19.28 -0.66
N LYS A 31 -5.54 19.20 -1.21
CA LYS A 31 -6.38 17.99 -1.24
C LYS A 31 -6.70 17.41 0.15
N GLY A 32 -6.58 18.22 1.20
CA GLY A 32 -7.06 17.87 2.52
C GLY A 32 -8.58 18.03 2.63
N TYR A 33 -9.15 17.48 3.68
CA TYR A 33 -10.57 17.63 3.99
C TYR A 33 -10.77 17.91 5.48
N ILE A 34 -11.93 18.48 5.82
CA ILE A 34 -12.34 18.71 7.21
C ILE A 34 -13.23 17.55 7.60
N VAL A 35 -12.80 16.80 8.61
CA VAL A 35 -13.54 15.63 9.13
C VAL A 35 -14.84 16.10 9.79
N SER A 36 -15.91 15.34 9.58
CA SER A 36 -17.18 15.56 10.27
C SER A 36 -17.06 15.20 11.76
N TYR A 37 -18.10 15.45 12.54
CA TYR A 37 -18.14 14.93 13.91
C TYR A 37 -18.25 13.39 13.89
N PRO A 38 -17.58 12.69 14.82
CA PRO A 38 -17.62 11.23 14.87
C PRO A 38 -19.02 10.78 15.26
N ASN A 39 -19.43 9.60 14.79
CA ASN A 39 -20.71 9.02 15.16
C ASN A 39 -20.59 8.23 16.47
N VAL A 40 -20.49 8.96 17.58
CA VAL A 40 -20.31 8.38 18.92
C VAL A 40 -21.48 8.70 19.85
N SER A 41 -21.89 7.71 20.66
CA SER A 41 -22.97 7.91 21.63
C SER A 41 -22.53 8.82 22.78
N LEU A 42 -23.45 9.66 23.25
CA LEU A 42 -23.21 10.52 24.41
C LEU A 42 -22.87 9.67 25.65
N ASP A 43 -23.52 8.53 25.82
CA ASP A 43 -23.25 7.59 26.92
C ASP A 43 -21.79 7.16 26.98
N LEU A 44 -21.16 6.89 25.82
CA LEU A 44 -19.76 6.51 25.76
C LEU A 44 -18.85 7.65 26.22
N ILE A 45 -19.13 8.88 25.78
CA ILE A 45 -18.39 10.07 26.19
C ILE A 45 -18.55 10.30 27.69
N THR A 46 -19.78 10.20 28.22
CA THR A 46 -20.07 10.38 29.64
C THR A 46 -19.37 9.33 30.50
N GLN A 47 -19.38 8.06 30.09
CA GLN A 47 -18.63 7.00 30.78
C GLN A 47 -17.13 7.29 30.80
N ARG A 48 -16.58 7.81 29.68
CA ARG A 48 -15.17 8.19 29.58
C ARG A 48 -14.83 9.32 30.57
N SER A 49 -15.70 10.32 30.70
CA SER A 49 -15.56 11.42 31.67
C SER A 49 -15.58 10.92 33.10
N LEU A 50 -16.58 10.11 33.47
CA LEU A 50 -16.74 9.57 34.82
C LEU A 50 -15.55 8.71 35.26
N LYS A 51 -15.03 7.90 34.33
CA LYS A 51 -13.84 7.05 34.55
C LYS A 51 -12.52 7.82 34.42
N ARG A 52 -12.58 9.13 34.08
CA ARG A 52 -11.42 10.00 33.84
C ARG A 52 -10.41 9.40 32.86
N ILE A 53 -10.92 8.77 31.82
CA ILE A 53 -10.08 8.22 30.76
C ILE A 53 -9.68 9.38 29.86
N LYS A 54 -8.37 9.53 29.61
CA LYS A 54 -7.82 10.54 28.68
C LYS A 54 -8.61 10.54 27.36
N PRO A 55 -8.88 11.69 26.72
CA PRO A 55 -8.35 13.01 27.02
C PRO A 55 -9.14 13.76 28.11
N PHE A 56 -10.02 13.10 28.87
CA PHE A 56 -10.57 13.72 30.08
C PHE A 56 -9.49 13.87 31.17
N ASN A 57 -9.55 15.00 31.87
CA ASN A 57 -8.69 15.30 33.01
C ASN A 57 -9.53 15.64 34.27
N ALA A 58 -8.86 16.06 35.35
CA ALA A 58 -9.54 16.46 36.57
C ALA A 58 -10.39 17.73 36.33
N GLY A 59 -11.71 17.62 36.50
CA GLY A 59 -12.65 18.73 36.35
C GLY A 59 -13.53 18.68 35.09
N ASP A 60 -13.78 17.49 34.53
CA ASP A 60 -14.68 17.23 33.40
C ASP A 60 -14.36 18.01 32.11
N LYS A 61 -13.11 18.46 31.97
CA LYS A 61 -12.59 19.02 30.72
C LYS A 61 -12.05 17.88 29.86
N GLY A 62 -12.36 17.91 28.57
CA GLY A 62 -11.93 16.89 27.60
C GLY A 62 -12.99 16.46 26.59
N PHE A 63 -14.22 17.00 26.64
CA PHE A 63 -15.30 16.62 25.72
C PHE A 63 -14.91 16.81 24.24
N ARG A 64 -14.39 17.98 23.85
CA ARG A 64 -13.98 18.27 22.47
C ARG A 64 -12.83 17.38 22.03
N ASP A 65 -11.84 17.21 22.90
CA ASP A 65 -10.69 16.36 22.63
C ASP A 65 -11.08 14.89 22.54
N THR A 66 -12.12 14.47 23.25
CA THR A 66 -12.67 13.11 23.15
C THR A 66 -13.35 12.90 21.80
N LEU A 67 -14.11 13.88 21.30
CA LEU A 67 -14.64 13.81 19.92
C LEU A 67 -13.52 13.78 18.89
N LEU A 68 -12.50 14.63 19.06
CA LEU A 68 -11.32 14.60 18.19
C LEU A 68 -10.65 13.22 18.21
N TRP A 69 -10.52 12.62 19.40
CA TRP A 69 -9.94 11.28 19.56
C TRP A 69 -10.74 10.20 18.83
N PHE A 70 -12.07 10.23 18.89
CA PHE A 70 -12.88 9.27 18.15
C PHE A 70 -12.74 9.44 16.63
N ASN A 71 -12.68 10.66 16.11
CA ASN A 71 -12.35 10.89 14.70
C ASN A 71 -10.98 10.30 14.33
N ILE A 72 -9.98 10.45 15.20
CA ILE A 72 -8.65 9.90 14.97
C ILE A 72 -8.69 8.37 14.90
N LEU A 73 -9.49 7.72 15.75
CA LEU A 73 -9.66 6.26 15.72
C LEU A 73 -10.37 5.80 14.44
N GLU A 74 -11.43 6.47 14.00
CA GLU A 74 -12.11 6.17 12.73
C GLU A 74 -11.13 6.31 11.55
N LEU A 75 -10.35 7.39 11.50
CA LEU A 75 -9.32 7.59 10.48
C LEU A 75 -8.22 6.53 10.53
N ALA A 76 -7.86 6.06 11.72
CA ALA A 76 -6.85 5.02 11.89
C ALA A 76 -7.34 3.62 11.47
N GLU A 77 -8.65 3.39 11.43
CA GLU A 77 -9.23 2.18 10.82
C GLU A 77 -9.22 2.26 9.28
N GLU A 78 -9.45 3.44 8.71
CA GLU A 78 -9.58 3.64 7.25
C GLU A 78 -8.24 3.84 6.53
N HIS A 79 -7.18 4.25 7.25
CA HIS A 79 -5.90 4.64 6.66
C HIS A 79 -4.71 3.91 7.26
N HIS A 80 -3.78 3.49 6.39
CA HIS A 80 -2.59 2.70 6.73
C HIS A 80 -1.56 3.44 7.61
N CYS A 81 -1.52 4.77 7.54
CA CYS A 81 -0.65 5.61 8.36
C CYS A 81 -1.39 6.87 8.79
N VAL A 82 -1.40 7.13 10.09
CA VAL A 82 -2.04 8.31 10.68
C VAL A 82 -1.04 9.06 11.53
N SER A 83 -0.82 10.33 11.20
CA SER A 83 -0.02 11.26 12.01
C SER A 83 -0.95 12.22 12.76
N PHE A 84 -1.00 12.08 14.07
CA PHE A 84 -1.72 13.01 14.93
C PHE A 84 -0.77 14.09 15.47
N ILE A 85 -1.06 15.34 15.13
CA ILE A 85 -0.28 16.50 15.57
C ILE A 85 -1.12 17.33 16.53
N SER A 86 -0.69 17.47 17.79
CA SER A 86 -1.40 18.28 18.77
C SER A 86 -0.48 18.83 19.86
N GLN A 87 -0.61 20.13 20.12
CA GLN A 87 0.06 20.81 21.24
C GLN A 87 -0.60 20.53 22.60
N ASN A 88 -1.76 19.84 22.65
CA ASN A 88 -2.39 19.47 23.90
C ASN A 88 -1.71 18.24 24.52
N THR A 89 -0.49 18.42 25.02
CA THR A 89 0.28 17.34 25.66
C THR A 89 -0.32 16.91 26.99
N ASN A 90 -1.04 17.80 27.68
CA ASN A 90 -1.66 17.47 28.96
C ASN A 90 -2.71 16.36 28.83
N ASP A 91 -3.50 16.37 27.75
CA ASP A 91 -4.64 15.46 27.60
C ASP A 91 -4.34 14.27 26.66
N PHE A 92 -3.33 14.38 25.80
CA PHE A 92 -2.96 13.30 24.87
C PHE A 92 -1.64 12.61 25.21
N SER A 93 -0.76 13.21 26.02
CA SER A 93 0.57 12.68 26.27
C SER A 93 0.76 12.09 27.67
N ASP A 94 1.82 11.29 27.81
CA ASP A 94 2.41 10.92 29.09
C ASP A 94 3.46 11.95 29.56
N SER A 95 4.14 11.64 30.68
CA SER A 95 5.20 12.48 31.24
C SER A 95 6.44 12.63 30.35
N PHE A 96 6.59 11.78 29.34
CA PHE A 96 7.71 11.78 28.39
C PHE A 96 7.34 12.45 27.06
N ASN A 97 6.15 13.05 26.96
CA ASN A 97 5.56 13.62 25.74
C ASN A 97 5.27 12.58 24.63
N ASN A 98 5.19 11.29 24.97
CA ASN A 98 4.68 10.27 24.05
C ASN A 98 3.17 10.18 24.17
N LEU A 99 2.50 9.55 23.20
CA LEU A 99 1.06 9.28 23.30
C LEU A 99 0.76 8.51 24.60
N HIS A 100 -0.24 8.96 25.35
CA HIS A 100 -0.59 8.36 26.63
C HIS A 100 -0.89 6.85 26.47
N PRO A 101 -0.38 5.97 27.35
CA PRO A 101 -0.50 4.51 27.20
C PRO A 101 -1.93 3.98 27.03
N SER A 102 -2.92 4.63 27.65
CA SER A 102 -4.33 4.23 27.47
C SER A 102 -4.83 4.49 26.04
N LEU A 103 -4.41 5.62 25.45
CA LEU A 103 -4.76 6.01 24.09
C LEU A 103 -4.02 5.14 23.08
N LEU A 104 -2.74 4.85 23.34
CA LEU A 104 -1.96 3.92 22.53
C LEU A 104 -2.61 2.53 22.46
N LYS A 105 -3.12 2.01 23.57
CA LYS A 105 -3.85 0.72 23.58
C LYS A 105 -5.13 0.75 22.74
N GLU A 106 -5.87 1.86 22.77
CA GLU A 106 -7.08 2.02 21.96
C GLU A 106 -6.74 2.03 20.47
N VAL A 107 -5.69 2.75 20.08
CA VAL A 107 -5.16 2.75 18.72
C VAL A 107 -4.72 1.34 18.32
N GLN A 108 -3.89 0.67 19.11
CA GLN A 108 -3.41 -0.70 18.83
C GLN A 108 -4.54 -1.74 18.72
N GLY A 109 -5.67 -1.52 19.40
CA GLY A 109 -6.85 -2.39 19.27
C GLY A 109 -7.71 -2.10 18.04
N LYS A 110 -7.43 -1.01 17.32
CA LYS A 110 -8.20 -0.49 16.19
C LYS A 110 -7.44 -0.56 14.88
N ILE A 111 -6.13 -0.35 14.92
CA ILE A 111 -5.26 -0.44 13.75
C ILE A 111 -4.81 -1.89 13.54
N PRO A 112 -4.84 -2.40 12.30
CA PRO A 112 -4.18 -3.66 11.95
C PRO A 112 -2.70 -3.66 12.37
N ARG A 113 -2.14 -4.84 12.61
CA ARG A 113 -0.77 -5.03 13.14
C ARG A 113 0.36 -4.36 12.33
N TYR A 114 0.05 -3.94 11.11
CA TYR A 114 0.97 -3.37 10.12
C TYR A 114 0.70 -1.88 9.83
N PHE A 115 -0.23 -1.25 10.54
CA PHE A 115 -0.56 0.16 10.36
C PHE A 115 0.20 0.98 11.40
N GLU A 116 0.59 2.19 11.01
CA GLU A 116 1.43 3.05 11.85
C GLU A 116 0.66 4.26 12.35
N PHE A 117 0.77 4.51 13.65
CA PHE A 117 0.22 5.70 14.30
C PHE A 117 1.35 6.52 14.90
N PHE A 118 1.49 7.76 14.43
CA PHE A 118 2.51 8.69 14.92
C PHE A 118 1.86 9.82 15.69
N TYR A 119 2.43 10.15 16.85
CA TYR A 119 2.02 11.29 17.65
C TYR A 119 3.12 12.34 17.68
N PHE A 120 2.76 13.59 17.38
CA PHE A 120 3.65 14.73 17.36
C PHE A 120 3.10 15.85 18.23
N LYS A 121 3.96 16.47 19.05
CA LYS A 121 3.49 17.55 19.93
C LYS A 121 3.30 18.87 19.18
N ASN A 122 3.90 19.02 18.00
CA ASN A 122 3.72 20.20 17.17
C ASN A 122 4.14 19.97 15.72
N PHE A 123 3.78 20.92 14.86
CA PHE A 123 4.10 20.88 13.44
C PHE A 123 5.60 20.91 13.16
N LYS A 124 6.43 21.54 14.02
CA LYS A 124 7.89 21.55 13.84
C LYS A 124 8.47 20.14 14.03
N GLU A 125 8.01 19.38 15.02
CA GLU A 125 8.45 18.00 15.23
C GLU A 125 8.03 17.09 14.09
N PHE A 126 6.77 17.21 13.65
CA PHE A 126 6.30 16.57 12.44
C PHE A 126 7.23 16.91 11.27
N LEU A 127 7.41 18.19 10.95
CA LEU A 127 8.30 18.60 9.87
C LEU A 127 9.74 18.13 10.08
N THR A 128 10.26 18.06 11.30
CA THR A 128 11.64 17.60 11.57
C THR A 128 11.76 16.11 11.29
N GLN A 129 10.79 15.29 11.70
CA GLN A 129 10.77 13.86 11.37
C GLN A 129 10.59 13.64 9.88
N PHE A 130 9.74 14.44 9.22
CA PHE A 130 9.49 14.36 7.78
C PHE A 130 10.59 15.02 6.91
N SER A 131 11.34 15.99 7.42
CA SER A 131 12.50 16.58 6.75
C SER A 131 13.73 15.70 6.93
N ASN A 132 13.88 15.10 8.11
CA ASN A 132 14.83 14.02 8.34
C ASN A 132 14.37 12.71 7.69
N ALA A 133 13.16 12.62 7.14
CA ALA A 133 12.70 11.52 6.30
C ALA A 133 13.35 11.48 4.90
N GLN A 134 14.15 12.49 4.53
CA GLN A 134 15.19 12.31 3.50
C GLN A 134 16.32 11.35 3.95
N ALA A 135 16.32 10.93 5.22
CA ALA A 135 17.23 9.95 5.80
C ALA A 135 16.50 8.74 6.44
N ILE A 136 15.19 8.54 6.22
CA ILE A 136 14.49 7.32 6.68
C ILE A 136 14.63 6.28 5.57
N LYS A 137 15.62 5.39 5.74
CA LYS A 137 16.17 4.51 4.71
C LYS A 137 15.55 3.11 4.59
N GLU A 138 14.66 2.63 5.47
CA GLU A 138 14.13 1.24 5.35
C GLU A 138 12.63 1.12 5.67
N ASP A 139 12.13 1.80 6.70
CA ASP A 139 10.73 1.68 7.14
C ASP A 139 9.73 2.34 6.17
N LEU A 140 10.10 3.48 5.57
CA LEU A 140 9.26 4.19 4.59
C LEU A 140 9.16 3.46 3.26
N ILE A 141 10.21 2.73 2.90
CA ILE A 141 10.25 1.90 1.68
C ILE A 141 9.39 0.67 1.89
N SER A 142 9.52 0.03 3.06
CA SER A 142 8.65 -1.05 3.49
C SER A 142 7.18 -0.61 3.43
N TYR A 143 6.86 0.54 4.02
CA TYR A 143 5.51 1.11 4.01
C TYR A 143 4.98 1.44 2.59
N ALA A 144 5.83 2.00 1.72
CA ALA A 144 5.47 2.32 0.33
C ALA A 144 5.23 1.06 -0.52
N LEU A 145 5.98 -0.02 -0.27
CA LEU A 145 5.82 -1.31 -0.94
C LEU A 145 4.58 -2.06 -0.40
N TYR A 146 4.34 -2.07 0.92
CA TYR A 146 3.14 -2.70 1.51
C TYR A 146 1.83 -2.00 1.16
N SER A 147 1.88 -0.75 0.70
CA SER A 147 0.71 0.02 0.25
C SER A 147 0.56 0.07 -1.29
N ASN A 148 1.29 -0.79 -2.03
CA ASN A 148 1.33 -0.83 -3.50
C ASN A 148 1.73 0.52 -4.17
N THR A 149 2.23 1.49 -3.41
CA THR A 149 2.50 2.85 -3.89
C THR A 149 3.92 3.29 -3.55
N LEU A 150 4.85 3.06 -4.49
CA LEU A 150 6.23 3.47 -4.33
C LEU A 150 6.41 4.93 -4.79
N TYR A 151 6.48 5.86 -3.84
CA TYR A 151 6.64 7.30 -4.11
C TYR A 151 5.63 7.87 -5.13
N GLY A 152 4.39 7.35 -5.11
CA GLY A 152 3.31 7.75 -6.01
C GLY A 152 3.23 6.94 -7.31
N ILE A 153 4.04 5.90 -7.46
CA ILE A 153 3.88 4.89 -8.52
C ILE A 153 3.08 3.73 -7.97
N ASP A 154 1.94 3.49 -8.59
CA ASP A 154 1.09 2.33 -8.34
C ASP A 154 1.71 1.11 -9.04
N ILE A 155 2.27 0.18 -8.26
CA ILE A 155 3.02 -0.99 -8.77
C ILE A 155 2.08 -1.95 -9.49
N GLU A 156 0.88 -2.15 -8.96
CA GLU A 156 -0.12 -3.03 -9.56
C GLU A 156 -0.57 -2.50 -10.91
N LYS A 157 -0.89 -1.21 -10.98
CA LYS A 157 -1.21 -0.57 -12.25
C LYS A 157 -0.03 -0.60 -13.23
N TRP A 158 1.19 -0.36 -12.75
CA TRP A 158 2.37 -0.44 -13.60
C TRP A 158 2.55 -1.86 -14.16
N LEU A 159 2.30 -2.90 -13.36
CA LEU A 159 2.33 -4.28 -13.82
C LEU A 159 1.25 -4.52 -14.85
N GLU A 160 0.00 -4.13 -14.62
CA GLU A 160 -1.07 -4.27 -15.63
C GLU A 160 -0.67 -3.66 -16.98
N ASP A 161 -0.03 -2.49 -16.96
CA ASP A 161 0.39 -1.77 -18.15
C ASP A 161 1.63 -2.39 -18.85
N ASN A 162 2.52 -3.07 -18.14
CA ASN A 162 3.85 -3.47 -18.66
C ASN A 162 4.11 -4.99 -18.67
N LEU A 163 3.33 -5.79 -17.93
CA LEU A 163 3.61 -7.19 -17.66
C LEU A 163 3.58 -8.07 -18.92
N ILE A 164 2.62 -7.84 -19.83
CA ILE A 164 2.56 -8.56 -21.11
C ILE A 164 3.83 -8.33 -21.93
N GLY A 165 4.35 -7.10 -21.92
CA GLY A 165 5.58 -6.74 -22.62
C GLY A 165 6.80 -7.44 -22.03
N LEU A 166 6.89 -7.50 -20.70
CA LEU A 166 8.00 -8.16 -19.98
C LEU A 166 7.99 -9.66 -20.21
N ILE A 167 6.85 -10.33 -20.01
CA ILE A 167 6.73 -11.78 -20.12
C ILE A 167 7.01 -12.25 -21.55
N ASN A 168 6.56 -11.50 -22.58
CA ASN A 168 6.79 -11.87 -23.97
C ASN A 168 8.26 -11.75 -24.43
N GLN A 169 9.12 -11.12 -23.64
CA GLN A 169 10.56 -11.05 -23.92
C GLN A 169 11.33 -12.28 -23.40
N ILE A 170 10.64 -13.21 -22.75
CA ILE A 170 11.27 -14.32 -22.00
C ILE A 170 10.82 -15.65 -22.58
N GLU A 171 11.74 -16.60 -22.66
CA GLU A 171 11.43 -17.98 -23.00
C GLU A 171 10.74 -18.65 -21.80
N LEU A 172 9.43 -18.84 -21.92
CA LEU A 172 8.57 -19.39 -20.86
C LEU A 172 8.65 -20.90 -20.72
N ASP A 173 9.46 -21.56 -21.54
CA ASP A 173 9.61 -23.02 -21.59
C ASP A 173 10.13 -23.62 -20.28
N TYR A 174 10.75 -22.80 -19.45
CA TYR A 174 11.26 -23.21 -18.14
C TYR A 174 10.30 -22.88 -17.01
N VAL A 175 9.52 -21.80 -17.07
CA VAL A 175 8.66 -21.34 -15.95
C VAL A 175 7.73 -22.45 -15.44
N ALA A 176 7.76 -22.73 -14.14
CA ALA A 176 6.87 -23.68 -13.47
C ALA A 176 5.44 -23.11 -13.41
N TRP A 177 4.77 -23.11 -14.56
CA TRP A 177 3.34 -22.89 -14.61
C TRP A 177 2.69 -24.04 -13.88
N THR A 178 2.08 -23.77 -12.73
CA THR A 178 1.35 -24.77 -11.94
C THR A 178 0.15 -25.38 -12.69
N SER A 179 -0.11 -24.99 -13.93
CA SER A 179 -1.29 -25.39 -14.71
C SER A 179 -1.15 -25.34 -16.25
N ILE A 180 0.03 -25.11 -16.84
CA ILE A 180 0.19 -25.32 -18.31
C ILE A 180 0.55 -26.79 -18.56
N PRO A 181 -0.27 -27.55 -19.31
CA PRO A 181 0.01 -28.97 -19.55
C PRO A 181 1.33 -29.18 -20.30
N ALA A 182 2.06 -30.24 -19.97
CA ALA A 182 3.36 -30.54 -20.58
C ALA A 182 3.34 -30.76 -22.11
N TRP A 183 2.16 -30.97 -22.70
CA TRP A 183 2.00 -31.08 -24.16
C TRP A 183 1.83 -29.72 -24.86
N ALA A 184 1.64 -28.63 -24.10
CA ALA A 184 1.49 -27.29 -24.62
C ALA A 184 2.87 -26.63 -24.69
N GLU A 185 3.41 -26.51 -25.90
CA GLU A 185 4.74 -25.93 -26.14
C GLU A 185 4.66 -24.43 -26.40
N ALA A 186 5.79 -23.74 -26.15
CA ALA A 186 5.98 -22.32 -26.39
C ALA A 186 4.81 -21.44 -25.89
N PRO A 187 4.43 -21.55 -24.60
CA PRO A 187 3.31 -20.76 -24.06
C PRO A 187 3.62 -19.27 -24.16
N ARG A 188 2.67 -18.49 -24.65
CA ARG A 188 2.78 -17.02 -24.73
C ARG A 188 1.56 -16.36 -24.12
N ILE A 189 1.76 -15.47 -23.16
CA ILE A 189 0.64 -14.77 -22.56
C ILE A 189 0.02 -13.81 -23.58
N ARG A 190 -1.25 -14.03 -23.90
CA ARG A 190 -2.03 -13.18 -24.78
C ARG A 190 -2.71 -12.06 -24.01
N THR A 191 -3.27 -12.40 -22.85
CA THR A 191 -3.98 -11.46 -21.98
C THR A 191 -3.81 -11.87 -20.52
N VAL A 192 -3.52 -10.91 -19.65
CA VAL A 192 -3.68 -11.07 -18.20
C VAL A 192 -5.17 -10.88 -17.89
N LYS A 193 -5.78 -11.85 -17.23
CA LYS A 193 -7.20 -11.80 -16.85
C LYS A 193 -7.36 -11.17 -15.47
N GLU A 194 -6.49 -11.55 -14.54
CA GLU A 194 -6.57 -11.14 -13.14
C GLU A 194 -5.20 -11.32 -12.48
N ILE A 195 -4.77 -10.35 -11.67
CA ILE A 195 -3.65 -10.50 -10.73
C ILE A 195 -4.25 -11.01 -9.42
N LEU A 196 -3.86 -12.23 -9.01
CA LEU A 196 -4.40 -12.88 -7.81
C LEU A 196 -3.71 -12.42 -6.54
N SER A 197 -2.39 -12.20 -6.59
CA SER A 197 -1.64 -11.72 -5.45
C SER A 197 -0.31 -11.08 -5.85
N LEU A 198 0.12 -10.12 -5.05
CA LEU A 198 1.41 -9.46 -5.10
C LEU A 198 2.04 -9.52 -3.71
N SER A 199 3.23 -10.11 -3.58
CA SER A 199 3.95 -10.16 -2.31
C SER A 199 5.40 -9.74 -2.47
N PHE A 200 5.79 -8.73 -1.70
CA PHE A 200 7.15 -8.22 -1.63
C PHE A 200 7.97 -9.10 -0.69
N ASN A 201 9.08 -9.65 -1.19
CA ASN A 201 9.86 -10.64 -0.43
C ASN A 201 11.12 -10.03 0.17
N TRP A 202 11.94 -9.37 -0.63
CA TRP A 202 13.20 -8.78 -0.19
C TRP A 202 13.36 -7.39 -0.77
N ILE A 203 13.88 -6.48 0.04
CA ILE A 203 14.00 -5.06 -0.25
C ILE A 203 15.38 -4.64 0.23
N ASN A 204 16.17 -4.06 -0.65
CA ASN A 204 17.49 -3.53 -0.34
C ASN A 204 17.58 -2.08 -0.80
N LEU A 205 18.19 -1.23 0.01
CA LEU A 205 18.48 0.15 -0.35
C LEU A 205 19.97 0.36 -0.53
N LYS A 206 20.40 0.58 -1.77
CA LYS A 206 21.78 0.93 -2.12
C LYS A 206 21.82 2.28 -2.81
N ASP A 207 22.57 3.24 -2.27
CA ASP A 207 22.92 4.49 -2.96
C ASP A 207 21.79 5.19 -3.75
N LYS A 208 20.59 5.28 -3.13
CA LYS A 208 19.36 5.88 -3.70
C LYS A 208 18.63 5.02 -4.75
N GLN A 209 18.97 3.76 -4.84
CA GLN A 209 18.22 2.74 -5.56
C GLN A 209 17.57 1.77 -4.57
N ILE A 210 16.34 1.40 -4.86
CA ILE A 210 15.62 0.34 -4.17
C ILE A 210 15.62 -0.88 -5.07
N GLU A 211 16.20 -1.95 -4.58
CA GLU A 211 16.17 -3.26 -5.21
C GLU A 211 15.14 -4.11 -4.48
N PHE A 212 14.15 -4.67 -5.16
CA PHE A 212 13.20 -5.56 -4.51
C PHE A 212 12.72 -6.70 -5.40
N TYR A 213 12.28 -7.79 -4.75
CA TYR A 213 11.65 -8.92 -5.41
C TYR A 213 10.17 -8.97 -5.11
N LEU A 214 9.39 -9.18 -6.17
CA LEU A 214 7.96 -9.28 -6.14
C LEU A 214 7.53 -10.66 -6.63
N GLU A 215 6.88 -11.43 -5.76
CA GLU A 215 6.19 -12.64 -6.16
C GLU A 215 4.80 -12.26 -6.67
N VAL A 216 4.55 -12.62 -7.94
CA VAL A 216 3.32 -12.31 -8.65
C VAL A 216 2.59 -13.61 -8.94
N SER A 217 1.33 -13.69 -8.53
CA SER A 217 0.40 -14.75 -8.95
C SER A 217 -0.68 -14.14 -9.84
N LEU A 218 -0.95 -14.74 -10.99
CA LEU A 218 -1.95 -14.23 -11.92
C LEU A 218 -2.67 -15.35 -12.68
N ILE A 219 -3.82 -15.01 -13.25
CA ILE A 219 -4.54 -15.81 -14.24
C ILE A 219 -4.34 -15.17 -15.62
N GLY A 220 -3.84 -15.94 -16.58
CA GLY A 220 -3.61 -15.50 -17.95
C GLY A 220 -4.24 -16.44 -18.97
N ASN A 221 -4.53 -15.90 -20.15
CA ASN A 221 -4.77 -16.71 -21.34
C ASN A 221 -3.46 -16.83 -22.12
N PHE A 222 -3.06 -18.06 -22.43
CA PHE A 222 -1.83 -18.41 -23.11
C PHE A 222 -2.14 -18.96 -24.49
N ASP A 223 -1.56 -18.35 -25.52
CA ASP A 223 -1.46 -18.97 -26.83
C ASP A 223 -0.33 -20.01 -26.77
N CYS A 224 -0.65 -21.26 -27.04
CA CYS A 224 0.31 -22.37 -27.03
C CYS A 224 0.28 -23.13 -28.35
N VAL A 225 1.40 -23.80 -28.63
CA VAL A 225 1.60 -24.65 -29.79
C VAL A 225 1.43 -26.11 -29.37
N VAL A 226 0.72 -26.90 -30.16
CA VAL A 226 0.50 -28.33 -29.91
C VAL A 226 1.10 -29.13 -31.04
N PHE A 227 2.13 -29.92 -30.71
CA PHE A 227 2.76 -30.87 -31.62
C PHE A 227 2.19 -32.28 -31.36
N GLY A 228 1.68 -32.93 -32.40
CA GLY A 228 1.00 -34.21 -32.30
C GLY A 228 -0.50 -34.09 -32.01
N GLY A 229 -1.25 -35.16 -32.27
CA GLY A 229 -2.71 -35.17 -32.08
C GLY A 229 -3.09 -34.90 -30.63
N PHE A 230 -4.19 -34.16 -30.42
CA PHE A 230 -4.75 -33.89 -29.09
C PHE A 230 -4.76 -35.18 -28.24
N PRO A 231 -4.07 -35.24 -27.09
CA PRO A 231 -4.14 -36.42 -26.24
C PRO A 231 -5.62 -36.72 -25.96
N LYS A 232 -6.05 -37.96 -26.25
CA LYS A 232 -7.45 -38.36 -26.06
C LYS A 232 -7.88 -38.33 -24.58
N GLU A 233 -6.91 -38.18 -23.68
CA GLU A 233 -7.06 -38.15 -22.23
C GLU A 233 -6.34 -36.88 -21.71
N ILE A 234 -6.99 -35.72 -21.81
CA ILE A 234 -6.54 -34.50 -21.14
C ILE A 234 -7.47 -34.29 -19.94
N ASP A 235 -6.95 -34.53 -18.73
CA ASP A 235 -7.66 -34.30 -17.47
C ASP A 235 -8.07 -32.83 -17.24
N TYR A 236 -7.49 -31.91 -18.04
CA TYR A 236 -7.60 -30.46 -17.89
C TYR A 236 -8.41 -29.76 -18.99
N LEU A 237 -9.32 -30.48 -19.68
CA LEU A 237 -10.18 -29.92 -20.75
C LEU A 237 -10.88 -28.59 -20.39
N LYS A 238 -11.12 -28.34 -19.09
CA LYS A 238 -11.72 -27.10 -18.58
C LYS A 238 -10.85 -25.85 -18.74
N GLN A 239 -9.54 -26.00 -18.96
CA GLN A 239 -8.60 -24.89 -19.17
C GLN A 239 -8.51 -24.47 -20.65
N VAL A 240 -8.95 -25.31 -21.59
CA VAL A 240 -8.89 -25.01 -23.03
C VAL A 240 -10.04 -24.07 -23.39
N VAL A 241 -9.70 -22.80 -23.64
CA VAL A 241 -10.65 -21.77 -24.05
C VAL A 241 -10.96 -21.87 -25.53
N HIS A 242 -9.94 -22.17 -26.35
CA HIS A 242 -10.09 -22.32 -27.79
C HIS A 242 -9.05 -23.30 -28.35
N TYR A 243 -9.40 -24.05 -29.39
CA TYR A 243 -8.49 -24.94 -30.10
C TYR A 243 -8.69 -24.82 -31.60
N SER A 244 -7.60 -24.56 -32.32
CA SER A 244 -7.56 -24.53 -33.77
C SER A 244 -6.69 -25.67 -34.27
N LYS A 245 -7.32 -26.62 -34.95
CA LYS A 245 -6.63 -27.77 -35.52
C LYS A 245 -5.96 -27.38 -36.83
N ALA A 246 -4.69 -27.74 -36.98
CA ALA A 246 -3.98 -27.56 -38.24
C ALA A 246 -4.66 -28.33 -39.38
N VAL A 247 -4.68 -27.71 -40.57
CA VAL A 247 -5.28 -28.30 -41.79
C VAL A 247 -4.43 -29.46 -42.30
N GLU A 248 -3.10 -29.39 -42.11
CA GLU A 248 -2.13 -30.43 -42.48
C GLU A 248 -1.58 -31.14 -41.24
N ARG A 249 -1.38 -32.46 -41.32
CA ARG A 249 -0.87 -33.27 -40.19
C ARG A 249 0.55 -32.93 -39.75
N SER A 250 1.32 -32.27 -40.62
CA SER A 250 2.70 -31.82 -40.38
C SER A 250 2.79 -30.44 -39.75
N MET A 251 1.67 -29.69 -39.66
CA MET A 251 1.66 -28.37 -39.06
C MET A 251 1.22 -28.44 -37.59
N PRO A 252 1.85 -27.65 -36.71
CA PRO A 252 1.41 -27.57 -35.33
C PRO A 252 0.01 -26.97 -35.23
N SER A 253 -0.80 -27.50 -34.33
CA SER A 253 -2.09 -26.90 -33.98
C SER A 253 -1.87 -25.81 -32.92
N SER A 254 -2.80 -24.86 -32.80
CA SER A 254 -2.74 -23.85 -31.74
C SER A 254 -3.88 -24.02 -30.75
N CYS A 255 -3.62 -23.73 -29.48
CA CYS A 255 -4.65 -23.69 -28.45
C CYS A 255 -4.50 -22.43 -27.59
N LEU A 256 -5.64 -21.94 -27.10
CA LEU A 256 -5.72 -20.91 -26.09
C LEU A 256 -6.04 -21.58 -24.76
N LEU A 257 -5.13 -21.47 -23.79
CA LEU A 257 -5.25 -22.06 -22.46
C LEU A 257 -5.44 -20.96 -21.41
N CYS A 258 -6.37 -21.16 -20.48
CA CYS A 258 -6.47 -20.34 -19.27
C CYS A 258 -5.69 -21.05 -18.15
N SER A 259 -4.63 -20.41 -17.67
CA SER A 259 -3.76 -20.96 -16.61
C SER A 259 -3.47 -19.92 -15.54
N GLU A 260 -3.29 -20.40 -14.31
CA GLU A 260 -2.62 -19.65 -13.25
C GLU A 260 -1.11 -19.78 -13.41
N GLY A 261 -0.37 -18.72 -13.08
CA GLY A 261 1.09 -18.75 -13.00
C GLY A 261 1.61 -17.94 -11.83
N LYS A 262 2.73 -18.41 -11.27
CA LYS A 262 3.46 -17.73 -10.21
C LYS A 262 4.91 -17.55 -10.63
N PHE A 263 5.44 -16.35 -10.45
CA PHE A 263 6.82 -16.04 -10.80
C PHE A 263 7.35 -14.88 -9.94
N LEU A 264 8.68 -14.76 -9.89
CA LEU A 264 9.35 -13.69 -9.17
C LEU A 264 9.81 -12.63 -10.17
N ILE A 265 9.58 -11.38 -9.85
CA ILE A 265 10.09 -10.24 -10.62
C ILE A 265 11.03 -9.45 -9.74
N TYR A 266 12.26 -9.26 -10.21
CA TYR A 266 13.20 -8.31 -9.67
C TYR A 266 12.93 -6.91 -10.22
N PHE A 267 12.97 -5.92 -9.33
CA PHE A 267 12.84 -4.51 -9.64
C PHE A 267 14.04 -3.75 -9.09
N SER A 268 14.61 -2.85 -9.89
CA SER A 268 15.46 -1.76 -9.43
C SER A 268 14.76 -0.42 -9.69
N PHE A 269 14.56 0.35 -8.63
CA PHE A 269 13.89 1.63 -8.65
C PHE A 269 14.81 2.76 -8.22
N ASP A 270 14.88 3.82 -9.01
CA ASP A 270 15.68 5.00 -8.72
C ASP A 270 14.88 6.06 -7.97
N LEU A 271 15.32 6.36 -6.75
CA LEU A 271 14.66 7.34 -5.89
C LEU A 271 14.83 8.78 -6.36
N GLU A 272 15.89 9.11 -7.11
CA GLU A 272 16.14 10.49 -7.56
C GLU A 272 15.21 10.85 -8.71
N ILE A 273 15.17 10.00 -9.74
CA ILE A 273 14.38 10.26 -10.95
C ILE A 273 12.96 9.69 -10.86
N ARG A 274 12.66 8.91 -9.81
CA ARG A 274 11.37 8.27 -9.55
C ARG A 274 10.92 7.38 -10.71
N LYS A 275 11.80 6.50 -11.14
CA LYS A 275 11.53 5.57 -12.24
C LYS A 275 12.07 4.19 -11.95
N ILE A 276 11.41 3.20 -12.52
CA ILE A 276 11.92 1.85 -12.59
C ILE A 276 13.06 1.86 -13.62
N ASN A 277 14.26 1.52 -13.16
CA ASN A 277 15.48 1.50 -13.98
C ASN A 277 15.70 0.13 -14.62
N GLN A 278 15.36 -0.94 -13.89
CA GLN A 278 15.59 -2.31 -14.31
C GLN A 278 14.45 -3.19 -13.82
N VAL A 279 14.04 -4.13 -14.67
CA VAL A 279 13.06 -5.17 -14.34
C VAL A 279 13.51 -6.46 -14.98
N GLU A 280 13.56 -7.53 -14.19
CA GLU A 280 13.94 -8.86 -14.65
C GLU A 280 13.00 -9.88 -14.05
N ILE A 281 12.48 -10.81 -14.85
CA ILE A 281 11.71 -11.94 -14.32
C ILE A 281 12.69 -13.05 -14.03
N ILE A 282 12.64 -13.55 -12.80
CA ILE A 282 13.51 -14.62 -12.32
C ILE A 282 12.74 -15.93 -12.38
N TYR A 283 13.35 -16.88 -13.08
CA TYR A 283 12.85 -18.23 -13.22
C TYR A 283 12.87 -18.95 -11.86
N ILE A 284 11.73 -19.50 -11.45
CA ILE A 284 11.62 -20.39 -10.29
C ILE A 284 11.37 -21.80 -10.81
N GLU A 285 12.42 -22.62 -10.83
CA GLU A 285 12.34 -24.04 -11.16
C GLU A 285 11.70 -24.81 -9.99
N ASP A 286 10.37 -24.77 -9.86
CA ASP A 286 9.50 -25.54 -8.94
C ASP A 286 9.97 -25.71 -7.47
N LYS A 287 10.95 -24.92 -7.04
CA LYS A 287 11.64 -24.99 -5.76
C LYS A 287 11.67 -23.61 -5.17
N ILE A 288 10.50 -23.18 -4.70
CA ILE A 288 10.33 -22.00 -3.86
C ILE A 288 11.35 -22.01 -2.70
N GLN A 289 11.73 -23.20 -2.20
CA GLN A 289 12.76 -23.35 -1.19
C GLN A 289 14.18 -23.05 -1.71
N GLU A 290 14.54 -23.53 -2.90
CA GLU A 290 15.87 -23.26 -3.48
C GLU A 290 15.99 -21.79 -3.92
N ALA A 291 14.91 -21.15 -4.35
CA ALA A 291 14.86 -19.70 -4.55
C ALA A 291 15.04 -18.92 -3.24
N ARG A 292 14.47 -19.40 -2.13
CA ARG A 292 14.74 -18.85 -0.79
C ARG A 292 16.18 -19.07 -0.37
N ASP A 293 16.76 -20.21 -0.72
CA ASP A 293 18.14 -20.55 -0.38
C ASP A 293 19.14 -19.75 -1.23
N ILE A 294 18.88 -19.51 -2.52
CA ILE A 294 19.65 -18.59 -3.38
C ILE A 294 19.52 -17.15 -2.86
N LEU A 295 18.31 -16.71 -2.47
CA LEU A 295 18.13 -15.42 -1.81
C LEU A 295 18.95 -15.36 -0.51
N GLN A 296 19.04 -16.43 0.26
CA GLN A 296 19.90 -16.51 1.45
C GLN A 296 21.40 -16.49 1.13
N GLU A 297 21.86 -17.14 0.05
CA GLU A 297 23.25 -17.07 -0.40
C GLU A 297 23.63 -15.67 -0.87
N ILE A 298 22.77 -15.00 -1.65
CA ILE A 298 22.96 -13.61 -2.08
C ILE A 298 22.99 -12.66 -0.87
N ILE A 299 22.18 -12.93 0.17
CA ILE A 299 22.21 -12.20 1.45
C ILE A 299 23.57 -12.35 2.15
N LEU A 300 24.21 -13.52 2.07
CA LEU A 300 25.48 -13.80 2.74
C LEU A 300 26.71 -13.28 1.99
N GLU A 301 26.64 -13.08 0.67
CA GLU A 301 27.73 -12.51 -0.14
C GLU A 301 27.73 -10.97 -0.19
N GLY A 302 26.67 -10.32 0.31
CA GLY A 302 26.48 -8.86 0.29
C GLY A 302 26.89 -8.11 1.56
N ASP A 303 27.32 -8.80 2.62
CA ASP A 303 27.90 -8.26 3.87
C ASP A 303 29.44 -8.35 3.85
#